data_AF-A0A3M1P0C0-F1
#
_entry.id   AF-A0A3M1P0C0-F1
#
_cell.length_a   1.000
_cell.length_b   1.000
_cell.length_c   1.000
_cell.angle_alpha   90.00
_cell.angle_beta   90.00
_cell.angle_gamma   90.00
#
_symmetry.space_group_name_H-M   'P 1'
#
loop_
_entity.id
_entity.type
_entity.pdbx_description
1 polymer ?
#
loop_
_entity_poly.entity_id
_entity_poly.type
_entity_poly.pdbx_seq_one_letter_code
_entity_poly.pdbx_strand_id
1 'polypeptide(L)'
;EKENFSKAQDEKKIQDLAKMLSSMKVDELGVILKNFPDDVVQIVYDKASNKDRVKILKALGPDRGSDLLLKMAESSRTKKMGK
;
A
#
# COMPACT_ATOMS: atom_id res chain seq x y z
N GLU A 1 -12.10 -5.17 27.65
CA GLU A 1 -10.85 -4.72 27.00
C GLU A 1 -10.20 -5.85 26.19
N LYS A 2 -10.51 -6.02 24.90
CA LYS A 2 -9.77 -6.97 24.02
C LYS A 2 -9.67 -6.52 22.54
N GLU A 3 -9.87 -5.24 22.23
CA GLU A 3 -9.90 -4.78 20.82
C GLU A 3 -8.71 -3.90 20.39
N ASN A 4 -7.85 -3.47 21.32
CA ASN A 4 -6.71 -2.59 20.99
C ASN A 4 -5.37 -3.32 20.71
N PHE A 5 -5.28 -4.63 20.94
CA PHE A 5 -4.03 -5.38 20.73
C PHE A 5 -3.81 -5.87 19.28
N SER A 6 -4.86 -5.98 18.45
CA SER A 6 -4.69 -6.40 17.04
C SER A 6 -4.07 -5.29 16.19
N LYS A 7 -4.64 -4.07 16.22
CA LYS A 7 -4.21 -2.97 15.33
C LYS A 7 -2.72 -2.67 15.39
N ALA A 8 -2.12 -2.63 16.59
CA ALA A 8 -0.70 -2.35 16.75
C ALA A 8 0.19 -3.49 16.21
N GLN A 9 -0.26 -4.74 16.35
CA GLN A 9 0.47 -5.91 15.83
C GLN A 9 0.37 -5.99 14.30
N ASP A 10 -0.80 -5.68 13.74
CA ASP A 10 -1.02 -5.53 12.31
C ASP A 10 -0.23 -4.35 11.75
N GLU A 11 -0.13 -3.23 12.48
CA GLU A 11 0.69 -2.08 12.09
C GLU A 11 2.16 -2.44 11.97
N LYS A 12 2.69 -3.15 12.96
CA LYS A 12 4.08 -3.61 12.99
C LYS A 12 4.36 -4.60 11.85
N LYS A 13 3.46 -5.54 11.61
CA LYS A 13 3.57 -6.50 10.49
C LYS A 13 3.59 -5.79 9.15
N ILE A 14 2.76 -4.77 8.95
CA ILE A 14 2.73 -4.00 7.71
C ILE A 14 3.99 -3.15 7.55
N GLN A 15 4.53 -2.58 8.62
CA GLN A 15 5.82 -1.88 8.57
C GLN A 15 6.98 -2.83 8.23
N ASP A 16 6.97 -4.04 8.80
CA ASP A 16 7.98 -5.06 8.52
C ASP A 16 7.88 -5.55 7.07
N LEU A 17 6.66 -5.79 6.59
CA LEU A 17 6.36 -6.09 5.19
C LEU A 17 6.86 -4.96 4.28
N ALA A 18 6.56 -3.70 4.60
CA ALA A 18 7.02 -2.54 3.82
C ALA A 18 8.56 -2.44 3.78
N LYS A 19 9.26 -2.76 4.88
CA LYS A 19 10.73 -2.83 4.91
C LYS A 19 11.28 -3.98 4.06
N MET A 20 10.67 -5.15 4.15
CA MET A 20 11.05 -6.33 3.36
C MET A 20 10.87 -6.05 1.86
N LEU A 21 9.73 -5.45 1.51
CA LEU A 21 9.40 -4.97 0.17
C LEU A 21 10.35 -3.85 -0.30
N SER A 22 10.75 -2.92 0.56
CA SER A 22 11.72 -1.87 0.22
C SER A 22 13.09 -2.42 -0.19
N SER A 23 13.49 -3.55 0.41
CA SER A 23 14.75 -4.24 0.12
C SER A 23 14.71 -5.09 -1.16
N MET A 24 13.52 -5.36 -1.70
CA MET A 24 13.35 -6.13 -2.93
C MET A 24 13.54 -5.27 -4.19
N LYS A 25 13.93 -5.92 -5.29
CA LYS A 25 13.98 -5.30 -6.62
C LYS A 25 12.58 -5.06 -7.15
N VAL A 26 12.42 -4.02 -7.97
CA VAL A 26 11.12 -3.60 -8.55
C VAL A 26 10.43 -4.74 -9.30
N ASP A 27 11.18 -5.57 -10.04
CA ASP A 27 10.64 -6.74 -10.76
C ASP A 27 10.01 -7.77 -9.81
N GLU A 28 10.74 -8.18 -8.78
CA GLU A 28 10.25 -9.15 -7.77
C GLU A 28 9.06 -8.58 -6.99
N LEU A 29 9.15 -7.29 -6.65
CA LEU A 29 8.07 -6.55 -6.02
C LEU A 29 6.81 -6.60 -6.89
N GLY A 30 6.94 -6.44 -8.21
CA GLY A 30 5.81 -6.44 -9.13
C GLY A 30 5.11 -7.78 -9.19
N VAL A 31 5.86 -8.88 -9.19
CA VAL A 31 5.31 -10.24 -9.13
C VAL A 31 4.54 -10.47 -7.83
N ILE A 32 5.07 -10.01 -6.71
CA ILE A 32 4.43 -10.15 -5.40
C ILE A 32 3.18 -9.26 -5.32
N LEU A 33 3.28 -7.99 -5.69
CA LEU A 33 2.17 -7.03 -5.66
C LEU A 33 1.04 -7.39 -6.64
N LYS A 34 1.34 -8.12 -7.73
CA LYS A 34 0.32 -8.72 -8.60
C LYS A 34 -0.58 -9.73 -7.89
N ASN A 35 -0.04 -10.44 -6.90
CA ASN A 35 -0.80 -11.41 -6.11
C ASN A 35 -1.53 -10.78 -4.92
N PHE A 36 -1.25 -9.52 -4.60
CA PHE A 36 -1.94 -8.81 -3.52
C PHE A 36 -3.18 -8.06 -4.03
N PRO A 37 -4.26 -8.04 -3.22
CA PRO A 37 -5.43 -7.21 -3.49
C PRO A 37 -5.09 -5.72 -3.33
N ASP A 38 -5.84 -4.87 -4.03
CA ASP A 38 -5.57 -3.43 -4.11
C ASP A 38 -5.58 -2.76 -2.71
N ASP A 39 -6.44 -3.19 -1.79
CA ASP A 39 -6.48 -2.69 -0.41
C ASP A 39 -5.14 -2.88 0.34
N VAL A 40 -4.52 -4.06 0.22
CA VAL A 40 -3.23 -4.35 0.87
C VAL A 40 -2.13 -3.53 0.23
N VAL A 41 -2.14 -3.45 -1.11
CA VAL A 41 -1.19 -2.63 -1.87
C VAL A 41 -1.31 -1.16 -1.47
N GLN A 42 -2.54 -0.66 -1.27
CA GLN A 42 -2.80 0.70 -0.82
C GLN A 42 -2.25 0.95 0.58
N ILE A 43 -2.46 0.03 1.53
CA ILE A 43 -1.93 0.17 2.89
C ILE A 43 -0.40 0.14 2.89
N VAL A 44 0.22 -0.73 2.09
CA VAL A 44 1.68 -0.78 1.93
C VAL A 44 2.18 0.53 1.31
N TYR A 45 1.51 1.04 0.28
CA TYR A 45 1.84 2.32 -0.35
C TYR A 45 1.75 3.49 0.64
N ASP A 46 0.70 3.56 1.44
CA ASP A 46 0.49 4.62 2.44
C ASP A 46 1.60 4.61 3.52
N LYS A 47 2.02 3.43 3.96
CA LYS A 47 3.09 3.29 4.98
C LYS A 47 4.51 3.30 4.41
N ALA A 48 4.66 3.13 3.11
CA ALA A 48 5.95 3.17 2.44
C ALA A 48 6.52 4.59 2.41
N SER A 49 7.86 4.70 2.39
CA SER A 49 8.54 5.97 2.17
C SER A 49 8.35 6.46 0.74
N ASN A 50 8.52 7.76 0.48
CA ASN A 50 8.33 8.32 -0.87
C ASN A 50 9.15 7.61 -1.97
N LYS A 51 10.39 7.18 -1.67
CA LYS A 51 11.21 6.40 -2.61
C LYS A 51 10.59 5.02 -2.92
N ASP A 52 10.05 4.36 -1.91
CA ASP A 52 9.44 3.03 -2.03
C ASP A 52 8.05 3.11 -2.67
N ARG A 53 7.29 4.18 -2.43
CA ARG A 53 6.05 4.48 -3.15
C ARG A 53 6.26 4.52 -4.65
N VAL A 54 7.32 5.18 -5.11
CA VAL A 54 7.68 5.21 -6.54
C VAL A 54 8.07 3.81 -7.03
N LYS A 55 8.81 3.03 -6.24
CA LYS A 55 9.12 1.63 -6.59
C LYS A 55 7.85 0.78 -6.70
N ILE A 56 6.92 0.89 -5.75
CA ILE A 56 5.65 0.17 -5.72
C ILE A 56 4.82 0.50 -6.96
N LEU A 57 4.68 1.78 -7.32
CA LEU A 57 3.97 2.19 -8.53
C LEU A 57 4.65 1.66 -9.80
N LYS A 58 5.98 1.70 -9.88
CA LYS A 58 6.73 1.12 -10.99
C LYS A 58 6.53 -0.40 -11.09
N ALA A 59 6.50 -1.09 -9.95
CA ALA A 59 6.33 -2.53 -9.84
C ALA A 59 4.92 -3.00 -10.23
N LEU A 60 3.89 -2.24 -9.87
CA LEU A 60 2.50 -2.49 -10.28
C LEU A 60 2.28 -2.30 -11.78
N GLY A 61 3.14 -1.49 -12.41
CA GLY A 61 2.99 -1.06 -13.79
C GLY A 61 2.01 0.11 -13.94
N PRO A 62 1.95 0.71 -15.14
CA PRO A 62 1.21 1.95 -15.38
C PRO A 62 -0.30 1.78 -15.21
N ASP A 63 -0.86 0.61 -15.55
CA ASP A 63 -2.30 0.38 -15.54
C ASP A 63 -2.86 0.25 -14.10
N ARG A 64 -2.41 -0.76 -13.34
CA ARG A 64 -2.77 -0.91 -11.91
C ARG A 64 -2.27 0.23 -11.04
N GLY A 65 -1.10 0.79 -11.31
CA GLY A 65 -0.59 1.93 -10.56
C GLY A 65 -1.48 3.16 -10.69
N SER A 66 -1.99 3.43 -11.89
CA SER A 66 -2.93 4.53 -12.13
C SER A 66 -4.28 4.26 -11.48
N ASP A 67 -4.82 3.04 -11.60
CA ASP A 67 -6.07 2.64 -10.95
C ASP A 67 -6.01 2.79 -9.42
N LEU A 68 -4.90 2.34 -8.80
CA LEU A 68 -4.66 2.50 -7.37
C LEU A 68 -4.64 3.99 -6.96
N LEU A 69 -3.96 4.85 -7.73
CA LEU A 69 -3.91 6.29 -7.47
C LEU A 69 -5.30 6.94 -7.62
N LEU A 70 -6.08 6.51 -8.63
CA LEU A 70 -7.45 6.97 -8.84
C LEU A 70 -8.35 6.57 -7.68
N LYS A 71 -8.33 5.29 -7.28
CA LYS A 71 -9.08 4.79 -6.11
C LYS A 71 -8.72 5.55 -4.84
N MET A 72 -7.43 5.82 -4.60
CA MET A 72 -6.99 6.63 -3.46
C MET A 72 -7.51 8.07 -3.54
N ALA A 73 -7.46 8.68 -4.73
CA ALA A 73 -7.97 10.04 -4.95
C ALA A 73 -9.49 10.12 -4.75
N GLU A 74 -10.25 9.15 -5.24
CA GLU A 74 -11.71 9.08 -5.07
C GLU A 74 -12.11 8.82 -3.61
N SER A 75 -11.42 7.90 -2.93
CA SER A 75 -11.61 7.62 -1.51
C SER A 75 -11.32 8.85 -0.63
N SER A 76 -10.38 9.71 -1.05
CA SER A 76 -10.10 10.98 -0.37
C SER A 76 -11.17 12.06 -0.62
N ARG A 77 -11.90 12.01 -1.75
CA ARG A 77 -13.00 12.95 -2.06
C ARG A 77 -14.26 12.65 -1.28
N THR A 78 -14.63 11.38 -1.12
CA THR A 78 -15.85 11.00 -0.35
C THR A 78 -15.73 11.35 1.12
N LYS A 79 -14.52 11.39 1.68
CA LYS A 79 -14.28 11.80 3.08
C LYS A 79 -14.44 13.31 3.33
N LYS A 80 -14.48 14.15 2.28
CA LYS A 80 -14.66 15.62 2.39
C LYS A 80 -16.10 16.10 2.22
N MET A 81 -17.05 15.21 1.96
CA MET A 81 -18.46 15.56 1.67
C MET A 81 -19.45 15.10 2.74
N GLY A 82 -18.95 14.80 3.95
CA GLY A 82 -19.74 14.40 5.12
C GLY A 82 -19.44 15.24 6.35
N LYS A 83 -19.36 16.56 6.18
CA LYS A 83 -19.24 17.51 7.30
C LYS A 83 -20.23 18.65 7.12
#